data_AF-A0A654CU48-F1
#
_entry.id   AF-A0A654CU48-F1
#
_cell.length_a   1.000
_cell.length_b   1.000
_cell.length_c   1.000
_cell.angle_alpha   90.00
_cell.angle_beta   90.00
_cell.angle_gamma   90.00
#
_symmetry.space_group_name_H-M   'P 1'
#
loop_
_entity.id
_entity.type
_entity.pdbx_description
1 polymer ?
#
loop_
_entity_poly.entity_id
_entity_poly.type
_entity_poly.pdbx_seq_one_letter_code
_entity_poly.pdbx_strand_id
1 'polypeptide(L)'
;MVVENGQHELSLESRAVAAHRAYVEALAAWEHSFHVASCPICRPEGLTDEEHADRCDSAQIEKERRRLAFRDLCDELGYVPEGHGVELAAPPCPVARAGHSRITNDDRA
;
A
#
# COMPACT_ATOMS: atom_id res chain seq x y z
N MET A 1 23.81 -36.23 0.93
CA MET A 1 22.93 -35.45 0.03
C MET A 1 22.28 -34.38 0.91
N VAL A 2 22.74 -33.13 0.79
CA VAL A 2 22.21 -31.97 1.55
C VAL A 2 22.22 -30.81 0.56
N VAL A 3 21.22 -30.73 -0.32
CA VAL A 3 21.12 -29.68 -1.34
C VAL A 3 19.68 -29.17 -1.54
N GLU A 4 18.70 -29.74 -0.83
CA GLU A 4 17.28 -29.39 -0.99
C GLU A 4 16.84 -28.16 -0.19
N ASN A 5 17.53 -27.80 0.90
CA ASN A 5 17.12 -26.67 1.75
C ASN A 5 17.32 -25.30 1.06
N GLY A 6 18.48 -25.07 0.42
CA GLY A 6 18.78 -23.77 -0.18
C GLY A 6 17.87 -23.40 -1.35
N GLN A 7 17.36 -24.37 -2.12
CA GLN A 7 16.41 -24.09 -3.20
C GLN A 7 15.00 -23.80 -2.67
N HIS A 8 14.60 -24.47 -1.59
CA HIS A 8 13.32 -24.23 -0.93
C HIS A 8 13.29 -22.85 -0.26
N GLU A 9 14.38 -22.47 0.42
CA GLU A 9 14.54 -21.15 1.07
C GLU A 9 14.49 -20.01 0.04
N LEU A 10 15.21 -20.12 -1.08
CA LEU A 10 15.15 -19.11 -2.16
C LEU A 10 13.75 -19.00 -2.79
N SER A 11 13.02 -20.11 -2.89
CA SER A 11 11.64 -20.12 -3.39
C SER A 11 10.67 -19.47 -2.39
N LEU A 12 10.89 -19.66 -1.09
CA LEU A 12 10.07 -19.10 -0.02
C LEU A 12 10.31 -17.61 0.13
N GLU A 13 11.58 -17.18 0.09
CA GLU A 13 11.95 -15.77 0.09
C GLU A 13 11.34 -15.03 -1.12
N SER A 14 11.42 -15.63 -2.32
CA SER A 14 10.80 -15.07 -3.53
C SER A 14 9.28 -14.91 -3.37
N ARG A 15 8.61 -15.88 -2.74
CA ARG A 15 7.17 -15.81 -2.43
C ARG A 15 6.87 -14.72 -1.41
N ALA A 16 7.70 -14.58 -0.37
CA ALA A 16 7.55 -13.54 0.65
C ALA A 16 7.74 -12.14 0.05
N VAL A 17 8.72 -11.95 -0.84
CA VAL A 17 8.90 -10.68 -1.59
C VAL A 17 7.70 -10.39 -2.48
N ALA A 18 7.17 -11.38 -3.19
CA ALA A 18 5.97 -11.19 -4.01
C ALA A 18 4.73 -10.84 -3.16
N ALA A 19 4.57 -11.49 -2.00
CA ALA A 19 3.50 -11.20 -1.05
C ALA A 19 3.64 -9.80 -0.43
N HIS A 20 4.87 -9.34 -0.18
CA HIS A 20 5.14 -7.98 0.27
C HIS A 20 4.68 -6.95 -0.78
N ARG A 21 5.07 -7.12 -2.04
CA ARG A 21 4.61 -6.26 -3.15
C ARG A 21 3.09 -6.22 -3.23
N ALA A 22 2.46 -7.39 -3.20
CA ALA A 22 1.01 -7.54 -3.21
C ALA A 22 0.30 -6.85 -2.02
N TYR A 23 0.90 -6.88 -0.83
CA TYR A 23 0.40 -6.13 0.34
C TYR A 23 0.48 -4.63 0.11
N VAL A 24 1.60 -4.14 -0.41
CA VAL A 24 1.81 -2.70 -0.59
C VAL A 24 0.96 -2.15 -1.74
N GLU A 25 0.75 -2.90 -2.82
CA GLU A 25 -0.23 -2.57 -3.86
C GLU A 25 -1.66 -2.45 -3.29
N ALA A 26 -2.05 -3.39 -2.42
CA ALA A 26 -3.36 -3.35 -1.76
C ALA A 26 -3.47 -2.18 -0.76
N LEU A 27 -2.38 -1.82 -0.08
CA LEU A 27 -2.30 -0.64 0.78
C LEU A 27 -2.55 0.64 -0.02
N ALA A 28 -1.87 0.82 -1.16
CA ALA A 28 -2.08 1.99 -2.00
C ALA A 28 -3.49 2.04 -2.61
N ALA A 29 -4.06 0.88 -2.98
CA ALA A 29 -5.45 0.82 -3.45
C ALA A 29 -6.44 1.26 -2.36
N TRP A 30 -6.21 0.85 -1.11
CA TRP A 30 -7.01 1.28 0.03
C TRP A 30 -6.84 2.77 0.32
N GLU A 31 -5.60 3.29 0.37
CA GLU A 31 -5.32 4.72 0.56
C GLU A 31 -5.96 5.58 -0.54
N HIS A 32 -5.90 5.13 -1.79
CA HIS A 32 -6.56 5.80 -2.91
C HIS A 32 -8.08 5.78 -2.76
N SER A 33 -8.68 4.65 -2.41
CA SER A 33 -10.14 4.53 -2.20
C SER A 33 -10.59 5.45 -1.07
N PHE A 34 -9.85 5.47 0.04
CA PHE A 34 -10.08 6.35 1.17
C PHE A 34 -9.95 7.84 0.79
N HIS A 35 -8.92 8.19 0.02
CA HIS A 35 -8.71 9.55 -0.46
C HIS A 35 -9.86 10.01 -1.36
N VAL A 36 -10.27 9.19 -2.32
CA VAL A 36 -11.37 9.49 -3.25
C VAL A 36 -12.70 9.63 -2.50
N ALA A 37 -12.94 8.84 -1.47
CA ALA A 37 -14.12 8.98 -0.62
C ALA A 37 -14.12 10.26 0.23
N SER A 38 -12.94 10.72 0.66
CA SER A 38 -12.80 11.83 1.62
C SER A 38 -12.52 13.19 0.98
N CYS A 39 -11.96 13.21 -0.23
CA CYS A 39 -11.56 14.44 -0.90
C CYS A 39 -12.68 14.94 -1.81
N PRO A 40 -13.35 16.07 -1.51
CA PRO A 40 -14.46 16.57 -2.32
C PRO A 40 -14.07 16.93 -3.76
N ILE A 41 -12.77 17.13 -4.03
CA ILE A 41 -12.24 17.45 -5.36
C ILE A 41 -11.94 16.18 -6.17
N CYS A 42 -11.45 15.14 -5.52
CA CYS A 42 -11.13 13.87 -6.19
C CYS A 42 -12.30 12.88 -6.17
N ARG A 43 -13.37 13.20 -5.44
CA ARG A 43 -14.57 12.37 -5.33
C ARG A 43 -15.30 12.36 -6.69
N PRO A 44 -15.48 11.20 -7.33
CA PRO A 44 -16.25 11.10 -8.57
C PRO A 44 -17.71 11.46 -8.32
N GLU A 45 -18.29 12.21 -9.23
CA GLU A 45 -19.72 12.46 -9.25
C GLU A 45 -20.49 11.16 -9.52
N GLY A 46 -21.67 11.02 -8.92
CA GLY A 46 -22.58 9.90 -9.18
C GLY A 46 -22.39 8.66 -8.30
N LEU A 47 -21.51 8.70 -7.29
CA LEU A 47 -21.46 7.68 -6.23
C LEU A 47 -22.04 8.21 -4.93
N THR A 48 -22.78 7.35 -4.26
CA THR A 48 -23.32 7.60 -2.92
C THR A 48 -22.24 7.41 -1.85
N ASP A 49 -22.48 7.97 -0.67
CA ASP A 49 -21.61 7.77 0.50
C ASP A 49 -21.49 6.28 0.86
N GLU A 50 -22.56 5.51 0.68
CA GLU A 50 -22.61 4.06 0.93
C GLU A 50 -21.71 3.30 -0.05
N GLU A 51 -21.80 3.59 -1.36
CA GLU A 51 -20.90 2.96 -2.35
C GLU A 51 -19.42 3.32 -2.14
N HIS A 52 -19.15 4.51 -1.61
CA HIS A 52 -17.80 4.88 -1.20
C HIS A 52 -17.32 4.10 0.01
N ALA A 53 -18.18 3.92 1.02
CA ALA A 53 -17.89 3.11 2.20
C ALA A 53 -17.62 1.65 1.80
N ASP A 54 -18.48 1.05 0.98
CA ASP A 54 -18.32 -0.33 0.51
C ASP A 54 -16.99 -0.57 -0.24
N ARG A 55 -16.58 0.40 -1.07
CA ARG A 55 -15.28 0.34 -1.77
C ARG A 55 -14.11 0.44 -0.82
N CYS A 56 -14.18 1.35 0.16
CA CYS A 56 -13.15 1.49 1.19
C CYS A 56 -13.02 0.22 2.03
N ASP A 57 -14.14 -0.36 2.46
CA ASP A 57 -14.17 -1.58 3.26
C ASP A 57 -13.64 -2.78 2.47
N SER A 58 -14.05 -2.93 1.21
CA SER A 58 -13.53 -3.98 0.33
C SER A 58 -12.03 -3.87 0.13
N ALA A 59 -11.50 -2.66 -0.09
CA ALA A 59 -10.07 -2.43 -0.24
C ALA A 59 -9.30 -2.67 1.08
N GLN A 60 -9.89 -2.32 2.22
CA GLN A 60 -9.32 -2.59 3.54
C GLN A 60 -9.22 -4.10 3.82
N ILE A 61 -10.28 -4.85 3.52
CA ILE A 61 -10.31 -6.31 3.68
C ILE A 61 -9.21 -6.96 2.85
N GLU A 62 -9.06 -6.56 1.58
CA GLU A 62 -8.01 -7.13 0.72
C GLU A 62 -6.62 -6.74 1.21
N LYS A 63 -6.42 -5.50 1.66
CA LYS A 63 -5.16 -5.06 2.28
C LYS A 63 -4.79 -5.94 3.48
N GLU A 64 -5.73 -6.18 4.40
CA GLU A 64 -5.47 -7.03 5.58
C GLU A 64 -5.24 -8.49 5.18
N ARG A 65 -5.98 -9.02 4.21
CA ARG A 65 -5.74 -10.37 3.68
C ARG A 65 -4.31 -10.54 3.14
N ARG A 66 -3.82 -9.57 2.37
CA ARG A 66 -2.44 -9.59 1.82
C ARG A 66 -1.39 -9.41 2.92
N ARG A 67 -1.67 -8.58 3.93
CA ARG A 67 -0.80 -8.40 5.10
C ARG A 67 -0.62 -9.72 5.86
N LEU A 68 -1.71 -10.44 6.10
CA LEU A 68 -1.66 -11.75 6.77
C LEU A 68 -0.86 -12.76 5.95
N ALA A 69 -1.11 -12.85 4.64
CA ALA A 69 -0.35 -13.76 3.77
C ALA A 69 1.16 -13.46 3.75
N PHE A 70 1.55 -12.18 3.75
CA PHE A 70 2.96 -11.80 3.86
C PHE A 70 3.55 -12.18 5.23
N ARG A 71 2.83 -11.90 6.33
CA ARG A 71 3.27 -12.26 7.68
C ARG A 71 3.47 -13.77 7.81
N ASP A 72 2.50 -14.57 7.36
CA ASP A 72 2.58 -16.02 7.47
C ASP A 72 3.80 -16.59 6.70
N LEU A 73 4.17 -15.97 5.56
CA LEU A 73 5.38 -16.32 4.82
C LEU A 73 6.67 -15.88 5.53
N CYS A 74 6.68 -14.71 6.18
CA CYS A 74 7.81 -14.27 7.01
C CYS A 74 7.99 -15.16 8.25
N ASP A 75 6.88 -15.62 8.85
CA ASP A 75 6.90 -16.55 9.98
C ASP A 75 7.48 -17.90 9.55
N GLU A 76 7.15 -18.38 8.34
CA GLU A 76 7.74 -19.60 7.75
C GLU A 76 9.23 -19.40 7.40
N LEU A 77 9.61 -18.21 6.91
CA LEU A 77 10.97 -17.87 6.51
C LEU A 77 11.89 -17.62 7.73
N GLY A 78 11.34 -17.21 8.87
CA GLY A 78 12.07 -16.89 10.10
C GLY A 78 12.71 -15.49 10.12
N TYR A 79 12.56 -14.71 9.06
CA TYR A 79 13.00 -13.32 8.96
C TYR A 79 12.14 -12.54 7.94
N VAL A 80 12.31 -11.22 7.91
CA VAL A 80 11.62 -10.35 6.95
C VAL A 80 12.56 -10.06 5.77
N PRO A 81 12.20 -10.43 4.52
CA PRO A 81 13.06 -10.20 3.37
C PRO A 81 13.12 -8.72 2.99
N GLU A 82 14.27 -8.27 2.47
CA GLU A 82 14.46 -6.88 2.05
C GLU A 82 13.61 -6.55 0.82
N GLY A 83 12.59 -5.71 1.01
CA GLY A 83 11.65 -5.30 -0.04
C GLY A 83 12.25 -4.37 -1.09
N HIS A 84 13.01 -4.91 -2.03
CA HIS A 84 13.51 -4.14 -3.17
C HIS A 84 12.40 -3.95 -4.23
N GLY A 85 12.13 -2.68 -4.58
CA GLY A 85 11.27 -2.30 -5.71
C GLY A 85 9.79 -2.09 -5.38
N VAL A 86 9.47 -1.69 -4.15
CA VAL A 86 8.10 -1.32 -3.76
C VAL A 86 7.94 0.21 -3.79
N GLU A 87 7.88 0.78 -4.98
CA GLU A 87 7.57 2.20 -5.14
C GLU A 87 6.07 2.40 -5.25
N LEU A 88 5.49 3.07 -4.26
CA LEU A 88 4.12 3.55 -4.35
C LEU A 88 4.09 4.88 -5.09
N ALA A 89 3.45 4.91 -6.25
CA ALA A 89 3.07 6.16 -6.87
C ALA A 89 1.91 6.76 -6.07
N ALA A 90 2.19 7.82 -5.30
CA ALA A 90 1.12 8.58 -4.65
C ALA A 90 0.20 9.18 -5.73
N PRO A 91 -1.14 9.08 -5.61
CA PRO A 91 -2.03 9.73 -6.53
C PRO A 91 -1.83 11.25 -6.44
N PRO A 92 -1.57 11.95 -7.56
CA PRO A 92 -1.31 13.38 -7.53
C PRO A 92 -2.61 14.15 -7.28
N CYS A 93 -3.04 14.26 -6.02
CA CYS A 93 -4.12 15.15 -5.62
C CYS A 93 -3.66 16.61 -5.79
N PRO A 94 -4.39 17.44 -6.56
CA PRO A 94 -4.02 18.85 -6.75
C PRO A 94 -4.05 19.66 -5.45
N VAL A 95 -4.83 19.24 -4.45
CA VAL A 95 -4.93 19.88 -3.13
C VAL A 95 -3.71 19.57 -2.25
N ALA A 96 -3.20 18.34 -2.29
CA ALA A 96 -2.00 17.94 -1.56
C ALA A 96 -0.76 18.73 -2.02
N ARG A 97 -0.71 19.11 -3.31
CA ARG A 97 0.36 19.95 -3.88
C ARG A 97 0.34 21.39 -3.37
N ALA A 98 -0.83 21.94 -3.05
CA ALA A 98 -0.97 23.32 -2.57
C ALA A 98 -0.55 23.50 -1.11
N GLY A 99 -0.57 22.43 -0.31
CA GLY A 99 -0.17 22.45 1.11
C GLY A 99 1.34 22.52 1.36
N HIS A 100 2.17 22.12 0.37
CA HIS A 100 3.63 22.11 0.50
C HIS A 100 4.32 23.43 0.09
N SER A 101 3.60 24.42 -0.46
CA SER A 101 4.16 25.69 -0.97
C SER A 101 3.92 26.91 -0.08
N ARG A 102 3.72 26.73 1.24
CA ARG A 102 3.50 27.88 2.16
C ARG A 102 4.31 27.86 3.46
N ILE A 103 5.58 27.50 3.38
CA ILE A 103 6.57 27.92 4.39
C ILE A 103 7.83 28.41 3.66
N THR A 104 7.73 29.54 2.99
CA THR A 104 8.89 30.43 2.83
C THR A 104 8.76 31.49 3.90
N ASN A 105 9.54 31.33 4.97
CA ASN A 105 9.92 32.43 5.84
C ASN A 105 10.59 33.51 4.97
N ASP A 106 9.93 34.64 4.82
CA ASP A 106 10.48 35.99 4.62
C ASP A 106 9.23 36.90 4.55
N ASP A 107 8.95 37.78 5.50
CA ASP A 107 9.64 39.06 5.60
C ASP A 107 9.51 39.60 7.03
N ARG A 108 10.65 39.70 7.71
CA ARG A 108 10.85 40.58 8.86
C ARG A 108 11.54 41.82 8.30
N ALA A 109 10.82 42.92 8.21
CA ALA A 109 11.36 44.27 8.17
C ALA A 109 10.44 45.21 8.96
#